data_AF-A0A7S1RIH8-F1
#
_entry.id   AF-A0A7S1RIH8-F1
#
_cell.length_a   1.000
_cell.length_b   1.000
_cell.length_c   1.000
_cell.angle_alpha   90.00
_cell.angle_beta   90.00
_cell.angle_gamma   90.00
#
_symmetry.space_group_name_H-M   'P 1'
#
loop_
_entity.id
_entity.type
_entity.pdbx_description
1 polymer ?
#
loop_
_entity_poly.entity_id
_entity_poly.type
_entity_poly.pdbx_seq_one_letter_code
_entity_poly.pdbx_strand_id
1 'polypeptide(L)'
;ASEPLQADPIAQVLSAAPVASEQPSQANPIAQVAAPWSGSTVNDLFREYGNIFKNGNRNAASHLWANFLLERSAQMTHQKLGYMFSGFCAVSGSPVRPSEYNRYKLTLDRVDGSGKATGFLHYCCWPCVCDTQDFIRVDTRNVTTADGERTYRFAVIGNPCDHPEALAKPYDDAFGRGRSTLTRDAPEVRCKDGVLQGAPLSDHGYVIINMFFDAPEEVASDAVALAARSLSPQPGRVSELGGVKFQDEGEYAQMCEERKRAGYNSGMGEIFRKVAGISPIAVMSAPALRVLDDQNATPCKVSGEPGSSEVCM
;
A
#
# COMPACT_ATOMS: atom_id res chain seq x y z
N ALA A 1 -65.34 -36.56 -12.11
CA ALA A 1 -64.43 -37.37 -11.28
C ALA A 1 -63.12 -36.61 -11.22
N SER A 2 -62.75 -36.23 -10.02
CA SER A 2 -61.76 -35.20 -9.71
C SER A 2 -60.42 -35.87 -9.44
N GLU A 3 -59.39 -35.49 -10.18
CA GLU A 3 -57.98 -35.58 -9.76
C GLU A 3 -57.12 -34.80 -10.76
N PRO A 4 -56.44 -33.71 -10.35
CA PRO A 4 -55.34 -33.14 -11.11
C PRO A 4 -54.02 -33.72 -10.62
N LEU A 5 -53.25 -34.27 -11.56
CA LEU A 5 -51.88 -34.75 -11.38
C LEU A 5 -50.92 -33.60 -11.05
N GLN A 6 -49.97 -33.96 -10.18
CA GLN A 6 -48.93 -33.17 -9.53
C GLN A 6 -48.12 -32.28 -10.48
N ALA A 7 -47.83 -31.07 -9.99
CA ALA A 7 -46.83 -30.17 -10.55
C ALA A 7 -45.43 -30.53 -10.01
N ASP A 8 -44.47 -30.66 -10.93
CA ASP A 8 -43.05 -30.75 -10.62
C ASP A 8 -42.52 -29.40 -10.10
N PRO A 9 -41.66 -29.40 -9.06
CA PRO A 9 -40.93 -28.23 -8.60
C PRO A 9 -39.65 -28.06 -9.45
N ILE A 10 -38.98 -26.91 -9.28
CA ILE A 10 -37.62 -26.57 -9.77
C ILE A 10 -37.63 -25.57 -10.95
N ALA A 11 -37.67 -24.29 -10.59
CA ALA A 11 -36.93 -23.23 -11.29
C ALA A 11 -36.85 -21.98 -10.40
N GLN A 12 -36.02 -22.03 -9.35
CA GLN A 12 -35.52 -20.83 -8.69
C GLN A 12 -34.02 -20.99 -8.45
N VAL A 13 -33.22 -20.39 -9.32
CA VAL A 13 -31.76 -20.33 -9.16
C VAL A 13 -31.28 -18.95 -9.64
N LEU A 14 -30.88 -18.15 -8.63
CA LEU A 14 -29.77 -17.18 -8.61
C LEU A 14 -29.95 -15.80 -9.26
N SER A 15 -30.58 -14.90 -8.50
CA SER A 15 -30.12 -13.51 -8.39
C SER A 15 -29.05 -13.45 -7.30
N ALA A 16 -27.77 -13.53 -7.67
CA ALA A 16 -26.66 -13.25 -6.75
C ALA A 16 -26.52 -11.73 -6.61
N ALA A 17 -27.11 -11.16 -5.56
CA ALA A 17 -26.75 -9.84 -5.08
C ALA A 17 -25.35 -9.90 -4.44
N PRO A 18 -24.48 -8.90 -4.63
CA PRO A 18 -23.19 -8.86 -3.94
C PRO A 18 -23.45 -8.65 -2.45
N VAL A 19 -23.03 -9.61 -1.64
CA VAL A 19 -22.91 -9.43 -0.19
C VAL A 19 -21.70 -8.53 0.04
N ALA A 20 -21.91 -7.22 -0.05
CA ALA A 20 -21.02 -6.26 0.58
C ALA A 20 -21.27 -6.40 2.09
N SER A 21 -20.34 -7.07 2.79
CA SER A 21 -20.34 -7.10 4.24
C SER A 21 -20.00 -5.70 4.77
N GLU A 22 -21.02 -4.89 5.03
CA GLU A 22 -20.92 -3.77 5.96
C GLU A 22 -20.71 -4.34 7.37
N GLN A 23 -19.46 -4.49 7.79
CA GLN A 23 -19.13 -4.48 9.21
C GLN A 23 -18.37 -3.18 9.52
N PRO A 24 -18.81 -2.36 10.48
CA PRO A 24 -17.97 -1.33 11.03
C PRO A 24 -16.86 -2.03 11.81
N SER A 25 -15.70 -2.22 11.17
CA SER A 25 -14.48 -2.61 11.84
C SER A 25 -14.05 -1.45 12.74
N GLN A 26 -14.62 -1.36 13.95
CA GLN A 26 -14.03 -0.54 15.00
C GLN A 26 -12.61 -1.09 15.21
N ALA A 27 -11.59 -0.35 14.78
CA ALA A 27 -10.21 -0.76 14.91
C ALA A 27 -9.94 -1.17 16.36
N ASN A 28 -9.45 -2.40 16.57
CA ASN A 28 -9.21 -2.90 17.92
C ASN A 28 -8.38 -1.89 18.74
N PRO A 29 -8.72 -1.62 20.02
CA PRO A 29 -7.92 -0.76 20.87
C PRO A 29 -6.48 -1.28 20.95
N ILE A 30 -5.48 -0.43 20.69
CA ILE A 30 -4.08 -0.81 20.86
C ILE A 30 -3.74 -0.68 22.33
N ALA A 31 -3.56 -1.82 23.00
CA ALA A 31 -3.17 -1.87 24.41
C ALA A 31 -1.82 -1.17 24.61
N GLN A 32 -1.77 -0.23 25.55
CA GLN A 32 -0.52 0.47 25.89
C GLN A 32 0.30 -0.36 26.88
N VAL A 33 1.60 -0.47 26.63
CA VAL A 33 2.54 -1.10 27.55
C VAL A 33 2.87 -0.11 28.66
N ALA A 34 2.76 -0.56 29.91
CA ALA A 34 3.05 0.27 31.09
C ALA A 34 4.56 0.45 31.33
N ALA A 35 5.38 -0.53 30.94
CA ALA A 35 6.82 -0.46 31.10
C ALA A 35 7.41 0.65 30.20
N PRO A 36 8.16 1.62 30.74
CA PRO A 36 8.71 2.71 29.96
C PRO A 36 9.81 2.22 29.01
N TRP A 37 9.81 2.73 27.77
CA TRP A 37 10.91 2.54 26.81
C TRP A 37 11.64 3.86 26.54
N SER A 38 12.90 3.94 26.93
CA SER A 38 13.71 5.15 26.88
C SER A 38 14.41 5.41 25.53
N GLY A 39 14.15 4.58 24.51
CA GLY A 39 14.73 4.77 23.17
C GLY A 39 14.37 6.13 22.59
N SER A 40 15.34 6.80 21.98
CA SER A 40 15.25 8.18 21.48
C SER A 40 15.67 8.30 20.01
N THR A 41 16.44 7.33 19.51
CA THR A 41 16.89 7.26 18.12
C THR A 41 16.35 6.04 17.40
N VAL A 42 16.34 6.07 16.06
CA VAL A 42 16.02 4.87 15.26
C VAL A 42 17.01 3.74 15.51
N ASN A 43 18.27 4.02 15.89
CA ASN A 43 19.21 2.97 16.30
C ASN A 43 18.78 2.30 17.62
N ASP A 44 18.08 3.02 18.51
CA ASP A 44 17.52 2.44 19.73
C ASP A 44 16.36 1.51 19.39
N LEU A 45 15.50 1.91 18.46
CA LEU A 45 14.49 1.03 17.87
C LEU A 45 15.13 -0.23 17.27
N PHE A 46 16.23 -0.11 16.53
CA PHE A 46 16.89 -1.26 15.91
C PHE A 46 17.48 -2.24 16.92
N ARG A 47 17.86 -1.78 18.12
CA ARG A 47 18.32 -2.68 19.19
C ARG A 47 17.19 -3.55 19.73
N GLU A 48 15.93 -3.18 19.50
CA GLU A 48 14.76 -3.99 19.82
C GLU A 48 14.46 -5.07 18.76
N TYR A 49 15.28 -5.21 17.71
CA TYR A 49 15.04 -6.19 16.64
C TYR A 49 14.78 -7.60 17.19
N GLY A 50 15.62 -8.10 18.10
CA GLY A 50 15.41 -9.42 18.72
C GLY A 50 14.24 -9.47 19.71
N ASN A 51 13.74 -8.32 20.14
CA ASN A 51 12.53 -8.19 20.96
C ASN A 51 11.25 -8.19 20.14
N ILE A 52 11.33 -7.76 18.88
CA ILE A 52 10.19 -7.60 17.97
C ILE A 52 10.05 -8.83 17.07
N PHE A 53 11.16 -9.34 16.53
CA PHE A 53 11.19 -10.49 15.63
C PHE A 53 11.67 -11.73 16.38
N LYS A 54 10.73 -12.56 16.84
CA LYS A 54 10.99 -13.77 17.64
C LYS A 54 11.22 -15.03 16.82
N ASN A 55 10.95 -14.99 15.53
CA ASN A 55 11.01 -16.11 14.59
C ASN A 55 12.06 -15.88 13.50
N GLY A 56 12.96 -14.91 13.69
CA GLY A 56 14.23 -14.80 12.98
C GLY A 56 14.31 -13.62 12.01
N ASN A 57 13.48 -13.60 10.96
CA ASN A 57 13.61 -12.61 9.89
C ASN A 57 12.37 -11.71 9.76
N ARG A 58 12.62 -10.42 9.53
CA ARG A 58 11.62 -9.35 9.37
C ARG A 58 10.87 -9.30 8.04
N ASN A 59 11.09 -10.24 7.11
CA ASN A 59 10.52 -10.14 5.77
C ASN A 59 9.00 -10.05 5.83
N ALA A 60 8.42 -9.05 5.12
CA ALA A 60 6.99 -8.76 5.12
C ALA A 60 6.36 -8.55 6.51
N ALA A 61 7.18 -8.27 7.54
CA ALA A 61 6.76 -8.20 8.94
C ALA A 61 6.90 -6.80 9.55
N SER A 62 6.85 -5.75 8.72
CA SER A 62 6.91 -4.35 9.16
C SER A 62 5.76 -3.97 10.12
N HIS A 63 4.64 -4.69 10.10
CA HIS A 63 3.57 -4.55 11.09
C HIS A 63 4.03 -4.76 12.53
N LEU A 64 5.07 -5.57 12.78
CA LEU A 64 5.61 -5.77 14.13
C LEU A 64 6.40 -4.56 14.64
N TRP A 65 7.12 -3.85 13.74
CA TRP A 65 7.69 -2.55 14.09
C TRP A 65 6.59 -1.54 14.43
N ALA A 66 5.55 -1.48 13.62
CA ALA A 66 4.40 -0.60 13.86
C ALA A 66 3.73 -0.92 15.21
N ASN A 67 3.52 -2.21 15.52
CA ASN A 67 2.96 -2.64 16.79
C ASN A 67 3.79 -2.16 17.97
N PHE A 68 5.10 -2.41 17.93
CA PHE A 68 6.01 -2.02 19.01
C PHE A 68 5.92 -0.52 19.33
N LEU A 69 5.84 0.31 18.29
CA LEU A 69 5.73 1.76 18.44
C LEU A 69 4.35 2.20 18.92
N LEU A 70 3.27 1.61 18.39
CA LEU A 70 1.90 2.01 18.76
C LEU A 70 1.51 1.55 20.17
N GLU A 71 2.01 0.41 20.64
CA GLU A 71 1.86 -0.02 22.05
C GLU A 71 2.58 0.89 23.04
N ARG A 72 3.47 1.76 22.57
CA ARG A 72 4.26 2.69 23.37
C ARG A 72 3.99 4.15 23.01
N SER A 73 2.99 4.41 22.17
CA SER A 73 2.75 5.75 21.63
C SER A 73 2.42 6.75 22.72
N ALA A 74 1.69 6.34 23.77
CA ALA A 74 1.37 7.20 24.91
C ALA A 74 2.62 7.69 25.69
N GLN A 75 3.78 7.06 25.49
CA GLN A 75 5.06 7.44 26.08
C GLN A 75 5.92 8.30 25.13
N MET A 76 5.42 8.62 23.94
CA MET A 76 6.16 9.35 22.91
C MET A 76 5.40 10.62 22.51
N THR A 77 6.12 11.71 22.32
CA THR A 77 5.58 12.88 21.61
C THR A 77 5.24 12.51 20.17
N HIS A 78 4.38 13.28 19.52
CA HIS A 78 4.10 13.14 18.09
C HIS A 78 5.40 13.11 17.25
N GLN A 79 6.33 14.03 17.54
CA GLN A 79 7.60 14.14 16.84
C GLN A 79 8.46 12.88 17.01
N LYS A 80 8.53 12.35 18.23
CA LYS A 80 9.30 11.12 18.52
C LYS A 80 8.67 9.92 17.83
N LEU A 81 7.34 9.78 17.90
CA LEU A 81 6.63 8.68 17.24
C LEU A 81 6.85 8.69 15.73
N GLY A 82 6.65 9.85 15.08
CA GLY A 82 6.89 10.02 13.65
C GLY A 82 8.34 9.73 13.25
N TYR A 83 9.31 10.21 14.04
CA TYR A 83 10.73 9.92 13.79
C TYR A 83 11.04 8.42 13.89
N MET A 84 10.49 7.70 14.86
CA MET A 84 10.68 6.25 14.98
C MET A 84 10.05 5.48 13.80
N PHE A 85 8.87 5.87 13.34
CA PHE A 85 8.23 5.27 12.17
C PHE A 85 9.04 5.46 10.88
N SER A 86 9.78 6.56 10.76
CA SER A 86 10.69 6.78 9.62
C SER A 86 11.90 5.83 9.61
N GLY A 87 12.09 5.04 10.67
CA GLY A 87 13.23 4.15 10.88
C GLY A 87 13.16 2.80 10.18
N PHE A 88 12.08 2.43 9.49
CA PHE A 88 12.01 1.13 8.81
C PHE A 88 11.24 1.19 7.49
N CYS A 89 11.61 0.28 6.58
CA CYS A 89 10.96 0.13 5.29
C CYS A 89 9.60 -0.58 5.43
N ALA A 90 8.53 0.02 4.90
CA ALA A 90 7.18 -0.57 4.94
C ALA A 90 7.08 -1.92 4.21
N VAL A 91 7.83 -2.08 3.11
CA VAL A 91 7.81 -3.30 2.27
C VAL A 91 8.63 -4.42 2.92
N SER A 92 9.91 -4.19 3.19
CA SER A 92 10.82 -5.26 3.61
C SER A 92 10.95 -5.44 5.11
N GLY A 93 10.46 -4.49 5.92
CA GLY A 93 10.72 -4.43 7.36
C GLY A 93 12.18 -4.07 7.71
N SER A 94 13.03 -3.77 6.71
CA SER A 94 14.45 -3.49 6.95
C SER A 94 14.64 -2.16 7.69
N PRO A 95 15.54 -2.11 8.70
CA PRO A 95 15.97 -0.85 9.31
C PRO A 95 16.50 0.13 8.26
N VAL A 96 16.08 1.38 8.36
CA VAL A 96 16.58 2.49 7.51
C VAL A 96 16.92 3.67 8.39
N ARG A 97 18.02 4.36 8.08
CA ARG A 97 18.32 5.66 8.70
C ARG A 97 17.66 6.74 7.85
N PRO A 98 16.61 7.42 8.33
CA PRO A 98 15.86 8.36 7.52
C PRO A 98 16.77 9.49 7.02
N SER A 99 16.70 9.76 5.72
CA SER A 99 17.44 10.84 5.04
C SER A 99 16.67 11.32 3.82
N GLU A 100 17.12 12.39 3.17
CA GLU A 100 16.54 12.85 1.91
C GLU A 100 16.68 11.83 0.76
N TYR A 101 17.74 11.01 0.79
CA TYR A 101 18.01 10.00 -0.24
C TYR A 101 17.14 8.76 -0.17
N ASN A 102 16.46 8.54 0.96
CA ASN A 102 15.53 7.43 1.09
C ASN A 102 14.11 7.86 1.41
N ARG A 103 13.84 9.17 1.39
CA ARG A 103 12.49 9.71 1.46
C ARG A 103 11.88 9.68 0.05
N TYR A 104 10.90 8.82 -0.15
CA TYR A 104 10.19 8.69 -1.40
C TYR A 104 8.84 9.38 -1.31
N LYS A 105 8.56 10.33 -2.21
CA LYS A 105 7.23 10.88 -2.40
C LYS A 105 6.38 9.88 -3.18
N LEU A 106 5.22 9.56 -2.62
CA LEU A 106 4.30 8.55 -3.14
C LEU A 106 2.89 9.12 -3.20
N THR A 107 2.11 8.65 -4.17
CA THR A 107 0.68 8.95 -4.31
C THR A 107 -0.09 7.63 -4.33
N LEU A 108 -0.83 7.35 -3.27
CA LEU A 108 -1.46 6.05 -3.02
C LEU A 108 -2.97 6.18 -2.84
N ASP A 109 -3.74 5.19 -3.29
CA ASP A 109 -5.19 5.17 -3.09
C ASP A 109 -5.55 5.05 -1.61
N ARG A 110 -6.58 5.79 -1.21
CA ARG A 110 -7.16 5.74 0.12
C ARG A 110 -8.20 4.63 0.21
N VAL A 111 -8.24 3.92 1.33
CA VAL A 111 -9.17 2.80 1.51
C VAL A 111 -10.63 3.25 1.58
N ASP A 112 -10.87 4.49 1.99
CA ASP A 112 -12.20 5.11 2.11
C ASP A 112 -12.81 5.51 0.75
N GLY A 113 -12.07 5.30 -0.36
CA GLY A 113 -12.52 5.66 -1.71
C GLY A 113 -12.50 7.16 -1.99
N SER A 114 -11.97 8.00 -1.09
CA SER A 114 -11.94 9.46 -1.24
C SER A 114 -10.88 9.94 -2.24
N GLY A 115 -10.30 9.05 -3.04
CA GLY A 115 -9.24 9.31 -4.01
C GLY A 115 -7.86 8.89 -3.51
N LYS A 116 -6.84 9.69 -3.85
CA LYS A 116 -5.44 9.41 -3.53
C LYS A 116 -4.91 10.33 -2.44
N ALA A 117 -3.93 9.84 -1.68
CA ALA A 117 -3.16 10.61 -0.72
C ALA A 117 -1.70 10.69 -1.19
N THR A 118 -1.16 11.92 -1.19
CA THR A 118 0.27 12.16 -1.43
C THR A 118 1.00 12.35 -0.10
N GLY A 119 2.15 11.70 0.02
CA GLY A 119 2.94 11.67 1.23
C GLY A 119 4.30 11.03 1.02
N PHE A 120 4.96 10.65 2.11
CA PHE A 120 6.27 10.03 2.08
C PHE A 120 6.32 8.70 2.80
N LEU A 121 7.21 7.84 2.33
CA LEU A 121 7.72 6.68 3.06
C LEU A 121 9.25 6.64 2.95
N HIS A 122 9.90 5.95 3.89
CA HIS A 122 11.34 5.74 3.88
C HIS A 122 11.68 4.31 3.45
N TYR A 123 12.46 4.15 2.36
CA TYR A 123 12.77 2.82 1.81
C TYR A 123 14.24 2.44 1.81
N CYS A 124 14.50 1.14 1.95
CA CYS A 124 15.86 0.61 1.95
C CYS A 124 16.45 0.49 0.53
N CYS A 125 15.61 0.46 -0.49
CA CYS A 125 16.02 0.32 -1.89
C CYS A 125 14.89 0.72 -2.85
N TRP A 126 15.25 1.12 -4.06
CA TRP A 126 14.29 1.56 -5.08
C TRP A 126 13.20 0.55 -5.47
N PRO A 127 13.42 -0.80 -5.48
CA PRO A 127 12.35 -1.73 -5.85
C PRO A 127 11.13 -1.65 -4.92
N CYS A 128 11.33 -1.20 -3.68
CA CYS A 128 10.23 -1.01 -2.72
C CYS A 128 9.23 0.05 -3.20
N VAL A 129 9.66 1.04 -3.98
CA VAL A 129 8.77 2.04 -4.59
C VAL A 129 7.74 1.34 -5.47
N CYS A 130 8.19 0.44 -6.35
CA CYS A 130 7.31 -0.32 -7.24
C CYS A 130 6.38 -1.28 -6.47
N ASP A 131 6.88 -1.91 -5.40
CA ASP A 131 6.07 -2.84 -4.59
C ASP A 131 4.98 -2.14 -3.77
N THR A 132 5.15 -0.83 -3.54
CA THR A 132 4.17 0.00 -2.83
C THR A 132 2.90 0.17 -3.64
N GLN A 133 3.04 0.58 -4.90
CA GLN A 133 1.93 0.98 -5.76
C GLN A 133 0.88 -0.13 -5.94
N ASP A 134 1.34 -1.38 -6.02
CA ASP A 134 0.43 -2.50 -6.30
C ASP A 134 -0.44 -2.87 -5.09
N PHE A 135 0.11 -2.85 -3.87
CA PHE A 135 -0.54 -3.47 -2.70
C PHE A 135 -0.81 -2.54 -1.52
N ILE A 136 -0.05 -1.46 -1.37
CA ILE A 136 -0.17 -0.57 -0.23
C ILE A 136 -1.26 0.45 -0.52
N ARG A 137 -2.13 0.65 0.47
CA ARG A 137 -3.14 1.73 0.49
C ARG A 137 -2.90 2.64 1.69
N VAL A 138 -3.61 3.75 1.72
CA VAL A 138 -3.58 4.69 2.84
C VAL A 138 -4.88 4.63 3.62
N ASP A 139 -4.76 4.44 4.92
CA ASP A 139 -5.88 4.53 5.86
C ASP A 139 -5.50 5.43 7.05
N THR A 140 -6.47 5.72 7.92
CA THR A 140 -6.26 6.49 9.14
C THR A 140 -6.27 5.61 10.38
N ARG A 141 -5.71 6.15 11.46
CA ARG A 141 -5.98 5.69 12.82
C ARG A 141 -5.76 6.81 13.84
N ASN A 142 -6.63 6.90 14.84
CA ASN A 142 -6.38 7.70 16.03
C ASN A 142 -5.36 7.02 16.95
N VAL A 143 -4.38 7.80 17.40
CA VAL A 143 -3.30 7.35 18.28
C VAL A 143 -3.13 8.32 19.44
N THR A 144 -3.21 7.80 20.65
CA THR A 144 -2.85 8.54 21.86
C THR A 144 -1.35 8.65 21.98
N THR A 145 -0.86 9.88 22.05
CA THR A 145 0.55 10.22 22.27
C THR A 145 0.74 10.92 23.61
N ALA A 146 1.98 11.15 24.02
CA ALA A 146 2.29 11.96 25.20
C ALA A 146 1.78 13.41 25.08
N ASP A 147 1.56 13.89 23.84
CA ASP A 147 1.03 15.23 23.55
C ASP A 147 -0.51 15.25 23.42
N GLY A 148 -1.18 14.10 23.59
CA GLY A 148 -2.63 13.93 23.39
C GLY A 148 -2.97 13.02 22.22
N GLU A 149 -4.27 12.90 21.93
CA GLU A 149 -4.79 12.10 20.83
C GLU A 149 -4.63 12.82 19.49
N ARG A 150 -4.22 12.09 18.45
CA ARG A 150 -4.09 12.60 17.09
C ARG A 150 -4.42 11.53 16.07
N THR A 151 -5.06 11.92 14.97
CA THR A 151 -5.24 11.07 13.79
C THR A 151 -3.98 11.08 12.93
N TYR A 152 -3.52 9.90 12.52
CA TYR A 152 -2.39 9.71 11.62
C TYR A 152 -2.83 8.95 10.39
N ARG A 153 -2.12 9.14 9.27
CA ARG A 153 -2.22 8.28 8.08
C ARG A 153 -1.21 7.15 8.16
N PHE A 154 -1.63 5.96 7.77
CA PHE A 154 -0.83 4.76 7.78
C PHE A 154 -0.84 4.10 6.40
N ALA A 155 0.31 3.55 6.03
CA ALA A 155 0.43 2.58 4.96
C ALA A 155 -0.14 1.24 5.46
N VAL A 156 -1.09 0.69 4.71
CA VAL A 156 -1.81 -0.53 5.09
C VAL A 156 -1.80 -1.57 3.97
N ILE A 157 -1.93 -2.84 4.37
CA ILE A 157 -2.17 -3.99 3.49
C ILE A 157 -3.38 -4.77 4.00
N GLY A 158 -3.98 -5.61 3.15
CA GLY A 158 -5.01 -6.54 3.62
C GLY A 158 -4.42 -7.65 4.48
N ASN A 159 -5.29 -8.41 5.15
CA ASN A 159 -4.88 -9.40 6.13
C ASN A 159 -4.50 -10.72 5.43
N PRO A 160 -3.21 -11.11 5.38
CA PRO A 160 -2.80 -12.37 4.76
C PRO A 160 -3.38 -13.61 5.46
N CYS A 161 -3.95 -13.44 6.65
CA CYS A 161 -4.58 -14.51 7.41
C CYS A 161 -6.04 -14.78 7.03
N ASP A 162 -6.61 -14.06 6.06
CA ASP A 162 -7.90 -14.40 5.47
C ASP A 162 -7.78 -15.67 4.58
N HIS A 163 -6.58 -15.90 4.02
CA HIS A 163 -6.23 -17.08 3.21
C HIS A 163 -4.88 -17.66 3.67
N PRO A 164 -4.78 -18.14 4.92
CA PRO A 164 -3.51 -18.52 5.54
C PRO A 164 -2.86 -19.73 4.86
N GLU A 165 -3.62 -20.55 4.13
CA GLU A 165 -3.09 -21.65 3.34
C GLU A 165 -2.16 -21.18 2.20
N ALA A 166 -2.30 -19.92 1.76
CA ALA A 166 -1.39 -19.33 0.79
C ALA A 166 0.06 -19.20 1.31
N LEU A 167 0.25 -19.13 2.64
CA LEU A 167 1.59 -19.03 3.24
C LEU A 167 2.44 -20.28 3.01
N ALA A 168 1.80 -21.44 2.93
CA ALA A 168 2.45 -22.73 2.73
C ALA A 168 2.60 -23.12 1.25
N LYS A 169 2.04 -22.34 0.30
CA LYS A 169 2.11 -22.65 -1.13
C LYS A 169 3.55 -22.54 -1.63
N PRO A 170 4.09 -23.58 -2.30
CA PRO A 170 5.43 -23.50 -2.86
C PRO A 170 5.54 -22.47 -3.98
N TYR A 171 6.67 -21.76 -4.05
CA TYR A 171 7.04 -20.91 -5.18
C TYR A 171 8.53 -21.06 -5.51
N ASP A 172 8.90 -20.73 -6.74
CA ASP A 172 10.31 -20.71 -7.16
C ASP A 172 10.96 -19.41 -6.64
N ASP A 173 12.02 -19.53 -5.86
CA ASP A 173 12.75 -18.41 -5.29
C ASP A 173 13.39 -17.54 -6.38
N ALA A 174 13.23 -16.22 -6.31
CA ALA A 174 13.81 -15.29 -7.28
C ALA A 174 15.35 -15.34 -7.39
N PHE A 175 16.06 -15.94 -6.44
CA PHE A 175 17.51 -16.12 -6.50
C PHE A 175 17.94 -17.48 -7.07
N GLY A 176 17.01 -18.28 -7.60
CA GLY A 176 17.30 -19.57 -8.21
C GLY A 176 17.75 -20.64 -7.20
N ARG A 177 17.47 -20.47 -5.90
CA ARG A 177 17.83 -21.45 -4.85
C ARG A 177 16.85 -22.62 -4.77
N GLY A 178 15.98 -22.77 -5.76
CA GLY A 178 14.92 -23.78 -5.83
C GLY A 178 13.61 -23.31 -5.23
N ARG A 179 12.78 -24.26 -4.79
CA ARG A 179 11.45 -23.96 -4.24
C ARG A 179 11.49 -23.51 -2.77
N SER A 180 10.56 -22.62 -2.43
CA SER A 180 10.36 -22.04 -1.10
C SER A 180 8.88 -21.97 -0.72
N THR A 181 8.58 -21.49 0.48
CA THR A 181 7.25 -21.09 0.96
C THR A 181 7.36 -19.81 1.78
N LEU A 182 6.26 -19.08 1.96
CA LEU A 182 6.25 -17.89 2.81
C LEU A 182 6.41 -18.25 4.28
N THR A 183 5.91 -19.42 4.71
CA THR A 183 6.17 -19.95 6.06
C THR A 183 7.66 -20.04 6.37
N ARG A 184 8.50 -20.35 5.37
CA ARG A 184 9.97 -20.38 5.54
C ARG A 184 10.59 -18.99 5.43
N ASP A 185 10.21 -18.24 4.41
CA ASP A 185 10.93 -17.02 4.02
C ASP A 185 10.45 -15.77 4.77
N ALA A 186 9.24 -15.79 5.34
CA ALA A 186 8.63 -14.74 6.17
C ALA A 186 8.05 -15.35 7.47
N PRO A 187 8.90 -15.91 8.36
CA PRO A 187 8.50 -16.70 9.51
C PRO A 187 7.72 -15.92 10.59
N GLU A 188 7.71 -14.58 10.50
CA GLU A 188 6.94 -13.70 11.37
C GLU A 188 5.50 -13.48 10.88
N VAL A 189 5.21 -13.80 9.61
CA VAL A 189 3.84 -13.76 9.08
C VAL A 189 3.09 -14.99 9.60
N ARG A 190 2.52 -14.84 10.80
CA ARG A 190 1.89 -15.93 11.55
C ARG A 190 0.43 -15.59 11.79
N CYS A 191 -0.43 -16.57 11.50
CA CYS A 191 -1.86 -16.46 11.68
C CYS A 191 -2.32 -17.23 12.90
N LYS A 192 -3.26 -16.65 13.65
CA LYS A 192 -4.01 -17.35 14.69
C LYS A 192 -5.45 -16.83 14.66
N ASP A 193 -6.40 -17.75 14.59
CA ASP A 193 -7.83 -17.43 14.56
C ASP A 193 -8.21 -16.41 13.46
N GLY A 194 -7.60 -16.53 12.27
CA GLY A 194 -7.82 -15.62 11.13
C GLY A 194 -7.10 -14.26 11.26
N VAL A 195 -6.36 -14.02 12.34
CA VAL A 195 -5.71 -12.72 12.60
C VAL A 195 -4.18 -12.83 12.46
N LEU A 196 -3.58 -11.88 11.75
CA LEU A 196 -2.13 -11.71 11.69
C LEU A 196 -1.60 -11.28 13.06
N GLN A 197 -0.73 -12.12 13.64
CA GLN A 197 -0.23 -11.92 14.99
C GLN A 197 0.58 -10.64 15.12
N GLY A 198 0.27 -9.83 16.14
CA GLY A 198 0.96 -8.57 16.39
C GLY A 198 0.71 -7.49 15.34
N ALA A 199 -0.35 -7.60 14.53
CA ALA A 199 -0.72 -6.60 13.56
C ALA A 199 -1.67 -5.55 14.17
N PRO A 200 -1.25 -4.27 14.30
CA PRO A 200 -2.18 -3.19 14.59
C PRO A 200 -3.07 -2.94 13.36
N LEU A 201 -4.35 -2.64 13.60
CA LEU A 201 -5.33 -2.42 12.53
C LEU A 201 -5.61 -0.92 12.36
N SER A 202 -5.88 -0.47 11.15
CA SER A 202 -6.37 0.88 10.85
C SER A 202 -7.88 1.02 11.09
N ASP A 203 -8.42 2.23 10.92
CA ASP A 203 -9.83 2.54 11.16
C ASP A 203 -10.80 1.69 10.32
N HIS A 204 -10.38 1.23 9.13
CA HIS A 204 -11.17 0.30 8.30
C HIS A 204 -10.75 -1.18 8.45
N GLY A 205 -9.92 -1.51 9.45
CA GLY A 205 -9.56 -2.90 9.76
C GLY A 205 -8.40 -3.49 8.98
N TYR A 206 -7.60 -2.66 8.30
CA TYR A 206 -6.44 -3.13 7.52
C TYR A 206 -5.17 -3.17 8.35
N VAL A 207 -4.23 -4.05 7.98
CA VAL A 207 -2.97 -4.22 8.70
C VAL A 207 -2.09 -3.00 8.48
N ILE A 208 -1.76 -2.28 9.56
CA ILE A 208 -0.81 -1.17 9.54
C ILE A 208 0.61 -1.71 9.42
N ILE A 209 1.33 -1.27 8.39
CA ILE A 209 2.72 -1.65 8.13
C ILE A 209 3.71 -0.50 8.26
N ASN A 210 3.27 0.76 8.21
CA ASN A 210 4.09 1.95 8.51
C ASN A 210 3.20 3.20 8.64
N MET A 211 3.72 4.29 9.18
CA MET A 211 3.10 5.62 9.08
C MET A 211 3.32 6.18 7.68
N PHE A 212 2.27 6.73 7.07
CA PHE A 212 2.34 7.45 5.80
C PHE A 212 2.45 8.94 6.10
N PHE A 213 3.63 9.53 5.88
CA PHE A 213 3.92 10.89 6.31
C PHE A 213 3.31 11.91 5.37
N ASP A 214 2.58 12.88 5.90
CA ASP A 214 1.92 13.89 5.08
C ASP A 214 2.92 14.74 4.29
N ALA A 215 2.68 14.89 2.99
CA ALA A 215 3.39 15.88 2.18
C ALA A 215 2.82 17.28 2.46
N PRO A 216 3.66 18.32 2.55
CA PRO A 216 3.17 19.71 2.54
C PRO A 216 2.30 19.97 1.31
N GLU A 217 1.33 20.88 1.42
CA GLU A 217 0.36 21.17 0.35
C GLU A 217 1.04 21.55 -0.97
N GLU A 218 2.12 22.34 -0.91
CA GLU A 218 2.95 22.69 -2.07
C GLU A 218 3.52 21.45 -2.77
N VAL A 219 3.93 20.44 -2.00
CA VAL A 219 4.49 19.18 -2.53
C VAL A 219 3.39 18.25 -3.03
N ALA A 220 2.24 18.23 -2.36
CA ALA A 220 1.09 17.40 -2.71
C ALA A 220 0.37 17.90 -3.99
N SER A 221 0.36 19.20 -4.23
CA SER A 221 -0.32 19.86 -5.36
C SER A 221 0.53 19.95 -6.63
N ASP A 222 1.77 19.45 -6.61
CA ASP A 222 2.77 19.51 -7.71
C ASP A 222 2.47 18.58 -8.91
N ALA A 223 1.20 18.47 -9.32
CA ALA A 223 0.79 17.63 -10.44
C ALA A 223 1.45 18.05 -11.78
N VAL A 224 1.74 19.34 -11.94
CA VAL A 224 2.33 19.90 -13.16
C VAL A 224 3.82 19.56 -13.29
N ALA A 225 4.62 19.63 -12.23
CA ALA A 225 6.01 19.20 -12.33
C ALA A 225 6.15 17.68 -12.32
N LEU A 226 5.21 16.93 -11.71
CA LEU A 226 5.10 15.47 -11.87
C LEU A 226 4.91 15.08 -13.36
N ALA A 227 4.01 15.75 -14.08
CA ALA A 227 3.80 15.51 -15.50
C ALA A 227 5.04 15.86 -16.33
N ALA A 228 5.73 16.97 -16.02
CA ALA A 228 6.96 17.37 -16.72
C ALA A 228 8.16 16.45 -16.45
N ARG A 229 8.37 16.00 -15.21
CA ARG A 229 9.45 15.05 -14.82
C ARG A 229 9.27 13.69 -15.47
N SER A 230 8.02 13.29 -15.72
CA SER A 230 7.68 12.02 -16.39
C SER A 230 8.17 11.94 -17.84
N LEU A 231 8.51 13.06 -18.49
CA LEU A 231 9.03 13.08 -19.86
C LEU A 231 10.51 12.67 -19.97
N SER A 232 11.26 12.72 -18.88
CA SER A 232 12.67 12.31 -18.84
C SER A 232 13.04 11.85 -17.41
N PRO A 233 12.55 10.67 -17.00
CA PRO A 233 12.74 10.18 -15.63
C PRO A 233 14.23 9.99 -15.32
N GLN A 234 14.66 10.41 -14.13
CA GLN A 234 16.01 10.19 -13.61
C GLN A 234 15.94 9.50 -12.24
N PRO A 235 15.76 8.16 -12.20
CA PRO A 235 15.69 7.40 -10.96
C PRO A 235 16.83 7.76 -9.99
N GLY A 236 16.47 8.11 -8.75
CA GLY A 236 17.42 8.45 -7.69
C GLY A 236 17.73 9.94 -7.56
N ARG A 237 17.18 10.81 -8.42
CA ARG A 237 17.31 12.25 -8.26
C ARG A 237 16.58 12.70 -6.99
N VAL A 238 17.27 13.46 -6.16
CA VAL A 238 16.65 14.17 -5.04
C VAL A 238 16.15 15.52 -5.55
N SER A 239 14.82 15.68 -5.57
CA SER A 239 14.13 16.94 -5.87
C SER A 239 13.87 17.71 -4.58
N GLU A 240 13.74 19.04 -4.69
CA GLU A 240 13.38 19.93 -3.58
C GLU A 240 12.16 20.77 -3.96
N LEU A 241 11.15 20.80 -3.09
CA LEU A 241 9.97 21.65 -3.22
C LEU A 241 9.45 22.00 -1.83
N GLY A 242 9.08 23.28 -1.60
CA GLY A 242 8.64 23.75 -0.29
C GLY A 242 9.65 23.50 0.85
N GLY A 243 10.95 23.52 0.54
CA GLY A 243 12.04 23.19 1.47
C GLY A 243 12.14 21.71 1.87
N VAL A 244 11.35 20.83 1.22
CA VAL A 244 11.39 19.39 1.46
C VAL A 244 12.09 18.69 0.30
N LYS A 245 13.13 17.92 0.63
CA LYS A 245 13.86 17.07 -0.30
C LYS A 245 13.34 15.64 -0.30
N PHE A 246 13.17 15.08 -1.49
CA PHE A 246 12.63 13.73 -1.71
C PHE A 246 13.05 13.15 -3.07
N GLN A 247 12.96 11.83 -3.21
CA GLN A 247 12.92 11.16 -4.52
C GLN A 247 11.47 10.97 -4.94
N ASP A 248 11.15 11.24 -6.20
CA ASP A 248 9.78 11.15 -6.71
C ASP A 248 9.53 9.77 -7.33
N GLU A 249 8.45 9.10 -6.94
CA GLU A 249 8.10 7.80 -7.52
C GLU A 249 7.92 7.82 -9.03
N GLY A 250 7.50 8.96 -9.61
CA GLY A 250 7.30 9.11 -11.04
C GLY A 250 8.59 8.90 -11.83
N GLU A 251 9.76 9.16 -11.21
CA GLU A 251 11.06 8.90 -11.83
C GLU A 251 11.36 7.40 -11.96
N TYR A 252 10.63 6.53 -11.27
CA TYR A 252 10.81 5.07 -11.32
C TYR A 252 9.81 4.36 -12.23
N ALA A 253 8.86 5.07 -12.84
CA ALA A 253 7.75 4.46 -13.59
C ALA A 253 8.22 3.42 -14.62
N GLN A 254 9.19 3.77 -15.47
CA GLN A 254 9.75 2.84 -16.46
C GLN A 254 10.43 1.63 -15.81
N MET A 255 11.22 1.85 -14.75
CA MET A 255 11.90 0.76 -14.03
C MET A 255 10.89 -0.19 -13.37
N CYS A 256 9.77 0.34 -12.87
CA CYS A 256 8.71 -0.47 -12.29
C CYS A 256 8.02 -1.34 -13.34
N GLU A 257 7.72 -0.79 -14.53
CA GLU A 257 7.18 -1.56 -15.65
C GLU A 257 8.14 -2.64 -16.14
N GLU A 258 9.43 -2.32 -16.25
CA GLU A 258 10.46 -3.30 -16.60
C GLU A 258 10.56 -4.43 -15.57
N ARG A 259 10.54 -4.09 -14.28
CA ARG A 259 10.54 -5.08 -13.19
C ARG A 259 9.29 -5.96 -13.21
N LYS A 260 8.13 -5.39 -13.52
CA LYS A 260 6.87 -6.12 -13.69
C LYS A 260 6.95 -7.12 -14.84
N ARG A 261 7.44 -6.69 -16.02
CA ARG A 261 7.65 -7.60 -17.17
C ARG A 261 8.66 -8.72 -16.86
N ALA A 262 9.64 -8.44 -16.02
CA ALA A 262 10.62 -9.42 -15.55
C ALA A 262 10.08 -10.34 -14.42
N GLY A 263 8.79 -10.24 -14.07
CA GLY A 263 8.16 -11.12 -13.06
C GLY A 263 8.45 -10.73 -11.61
N TYR A 264 8.94 -9.53 -11.35
CA TYR A 264 9.30 -9.05 -10.01
C TYR A 264 10.36 -9.90 -9.28
N ASN A 265 11.26 -10.54 -10.02
CA ASN A 265 12.33 -11.42 -9.50
C ASN A 265 13.35 -10.66 -8.64
N SER A 266 12.98 -10.30 -7.40
CA SER A 266 13.82 -9.49 -6.53
C SER A 266 13.52 -9.71 -5.06
N GLY A 267 14.32 -10.60 -4.45
CA GLY A 267 14.53 -10.74 -3.02
C GLY A 267 13.35 -10.48 -2.10
N MET A 268 13.53 -9.58 -1.14
CA MET A 268 12.52 -9.31 -0.11
C MET A 268 11.24 -8.67 -0.66
N GLY A 269 11.35 -7.95 -1.78
CA GLY A 269 10.19 -7.39 -2.47
C GLY A 269 9.26 -8.50 -2.94
N GLU A 270 9.79 -9.57 -3.54
CA GLU A 270 8.99 -10.71 -3.97
C GLU A 270 8.21 -11.35 -2.80
N ILE A 271 8.87 -11.54 -1.65
CA ILE A 271 8.23 -12.07 -0.44
C ILE A 271 7.09 -11.15 0.02
N PHE A 272 7.33 -9.84 0.08
CA PHE A 272 6.29 -8.87 0.43
C PHE A 272 5.12 -8.91 -0.54
N ARG A 273 5.37 -8.88 -1.85
CA ARG A 273 4.32 -8.94 -2.88
C ARG A 273 3.45 -10.19 -2.71
N LYS A 274 4.08 -11.34 -2.45
CA LYS A 274 3.36 -12.60 -2.23
C LYS A 274 2.52 -12.56 -0.97
N VAL A 275 2.99 -11.95 0.13
CA VAL A 275 2.21 -11.79 1.37
C VAL A 275 1.07 -10.78 1.18
N ALA A 276 1.36 -9.59 0.68
CA ALA A 276 0.38 -8.53 0.50
C ALA A 276 -0.66 -8.85 -0.59
N GLY A 277 -0.31 -9.70 -1.55
CA GLY A 277 -1.21 -10.20 -2.59
C GLY A 277 -2.11 -11.36 -2.17
N ILE A 278 -2.00 -11.88 -0.94
CA ILE A 278 -2.89 -12.94 -0.43
C ILE A 278 -4.33 -12.41 -0.32
N SER A 279 -4.47 -11.20 0.22
CA SER A 279 -5.75 -10.53 0.44
C SER A 279 -5.62 -9.06 0.03
N PRO A 280 -5.62 -8.73 -1.28
CA PRO A 280 -5.41 -7.36 -1.74
C PRO A 280 -6.58 -6.46 -1.33
N ILE A 281 -6.28 -5.21 -0.97
CA ILE A 281 -7.30 -4.21 -0.67
C ILE A 281 -7.96 -3.74 -1.97
N ALA A 282 -9.25 -4.04 -2.12
CA ALA A 282 -10.07 -3.55 -3.22
C ALA A 282 -10.49 -2.11 -2.94
N VAL A 283 -9.87 -1.16 -3.64
CA VAL A 283 -10.37 0.22 -3.71
C VAL A 283 -11.21 0.36 -4.97
N MET A 284 -12.46 0.78 -4.82
CA MET A 284 -13.28 1.16 -5.97
C MET A 284 -12.66 2.42 -6.58
N SER A 285 -11.82 2.25 -7.60
CA SER A 285 -11.35 3.40 -8.39
C SER A 285 -12.59 4.13 -8.91
N ALA A 286 -12.67 5.45 -8.67
CA ALA A 286 -13.69 6.28 -9.31
C ALA A 286 -13.69 5.95 -10.81
N PRO A 287 -14.86 5.74 -11.44
CA PRO A 287 -14.91 5.34 -12.83
C PRO A 287 -14.17 6.40 -13.65
N ALA A 288 -13.18 5.97 -14.42
CA ALA A 288 -12.56 6.81 -15.42
C ALA A 288 -13.68 7.43 -16.25
N LEU A 289 -13.76 8.77 -16.26
CA LEU A 289 -14.68 9.50 -17.12
C LEU A 289 -14.48 8.94 -18.53
N ARG A 290 -15.45 8.17 -19.01
CA ARG A 290 -15.47 7.76 -20.41
C ARG A 290 -15.62 9.05 -21.19
N VAL A 291 -14.53 9.50 -21.79
CA VAL A 291 -14.61 10.39 -22.95
C VAL A 291 -15.48 9.62 -23.93
N LEU A 292 -16.72 10.09 -24.11
CA LEU A 292 -17.55 9.60 -25.19
C LEU A 292 -16.83 10.04 -26.45
N ASP A 293 -16.20 9.07 -27.12
CA ASP A 293 -15.70 9.26 -28.48
C ASP A 293 -16.87 9.79 -29.32
N ASP A 294 -16.72 11.03 -29.78
CA ASP A 294 -17.64 11.66 -30.70
C ASP A 294 -17.44 11.00 -32.09
N GLN A 295 -17.95 9.77 -32.24
CA GLN A 295 -17.93 9.03 -33.51
C GLN A 295 -18.98 9.53 -34.52
N ASN A 296 -19.41 10.80 -34.43
CA ASN A 296 -20.32 11.38 -35.40
C ASN A 296 -19.72 12.49 -36.27
N ALA A 297 -18.39 12.58 -36.35
CA ALA A 297 -17.74 13.31 -37.42
C ALA A 297 -17.85 12.51 -38.73
N THR A 298 -18.84 12.87 -39.55
CA THR A 298 -18.99 12.40 -40.92
C THR A 298 -17.71 12.76 -41.70
N PRO A 299 -17.04 11.81 -42.39
CA PRO A 299 -15.79 12.12 -43.06
C PRO A 299 -16.06 13.01 -44.28
N CYS A 300 -15.45 14.21 -44.31
CA CYS A 300 -15.40 15.03 -45.50
C CYS A 300 -14.68 14.27 -46.61
N LYS A 301 -15.42 13.93 -47.68
CA LYS A 301 -14.86 13.38 -48.91
C LYS A 301 -14.03 14.47 -49.60
N VAL A 302 -12.72 14.28 -49.64
CA VAL A 302 -11.84 15.06 -50.51
C VAL A 302 -11.92 14.46 -51.92
N SER A 303 -12.77 15.02 -52.77
CA SER A 303 -12.65 14.85 -54.22
C SER A 303 -11.81 16.01 -54.76
N GLY A 304 -10.65 15.68 -55.32
CA GLY A 304 -9.70 16.68 -55.80
C GLY A 304 -10.20 17.47 -56.99
N GLU A 305 -10.03 18.78 -56.92
CA GLU A 305 -9.62 19.67 -58.01
C GLU A 305 -9.09 20.98 -57.41
N PRO A 306 -8.04 21.61 -57.96
CA PRO A 306 -7.39 22.76 -57.35
C PRO A 306 -8.13 24.06 -57.67
N GLY A 307 -8.69 24.69 -56.65
CA GLY A 307 -9.17 26.08 -56.74
C GLY A 307 -10.66 26.25 -56.46
N SER A 308 -11.08 26.09 -55.21
CA SER A 308 -12.20 26.87 -54.67
C SER A 308 -12.09 26.92 -53.14
N SER A 309 -12.34 28.10 -52.59
CA SER A 309 -12.37 28.40 -51.16
C SER A 309 -13.67 27.89 -50.55
N GLU A 310 -13.62 27.06 -49.50
CA GLU A 310 -14.81 26.76 -48.69
C GLU A 310 -14.68 27.35 -47.29
N VAL A 311 -15.72 28.10 -46.94
CA VAL A 311 -16.03 28.66 -45.63
C VAL A 311 -16.75 27.56 -44.84
N CYS A 312 -16.25 27.21 -43.66
CA CYS A 312 -17.00 26.39 -42.70
C CYS A 312 -17.92 27.30 -41.88
N MET A 313 -19.22 26.97 -41.80
CA MET A 313 -20.13 27.47 -40.75
C MET A 313 -20.12 26.51 -39.57
#